data_AF-A0A7J4DE00-F1
#
_entry.id   AF-A0A7J4DE00-F1
#
_cell.length_a   1.000
_cell.length_b   1.000
_cell.length_c   1.000
_cell.angle_alpha   90.00
_cell.angle_beta   90.00
_cell.angle_gamma   90.00
#
_symmetry.space_group_name_H-M   'P 1'
#
loop_
_entity.id
_entity.type
_entity.pdbx_description
1 polymer ?
#
loop_
_entity_poly.entity_id
_entity_poly.type
_entity_poly.pdbx_seq_one_letter_code
_entity_poly.pdbx_strand_id
1 'polypeptide(L)'
;MKVDRVLLDALYRGRLVGLRTRAEEAGLSKSGSVEVVRARLIQHHILGDSDLSWEGIQSMSHKEIGEVLKVFGIKSSGSHKERRQRLWLHLNFDSRRMTVERLVEVDRDRLHKLCRRLELERTGNRMVLVGRVAGVLTSQANGWGRIKRSLWRSGIPDLPMGEIEAGAEDVVEEVEIGLEEMPAEPKEEPDFQQSTSDAVLEDASDALVFELDKVESSVQGALLTIQARVEDLERM
;
A
#
# COMPACT_ATOMS: atom_id res chain seq x y z
N MET A 1 -0.87 -16.16 -19.65
CA MET A 1 -1.49 -16.02 -18.32
C MET A 1 -3.00 -15.88 -18.49
N LYS A 2 -3.80 -16.78 -17.92
CA LYS A 2 -5.27 -16.65 -17.90
C LYS A 2 -5.64 -15.82 -16.68
N VAL A 3 -6.21 -14.64 -16.88
CA VAL A 3 -6.53 -13.68 -15.81
C VAL A 3 -8.03 -13.71 -15.58
N ASP A 4 -8.47 -13.96 -14.35
CA ASP A 4 -9.86 -13.72 -13.97
C ASP A 4 -10.09 -12.20 -13.90
N ARG A 5 -10.66 -11.67 -14.99
CA ARG A 5 -10.87 -10.23 -15.15
C ARG A 5 -11.96 -9.71 -14.22
N VAL A 6 -12.94 -10.53 -13.85
CA VAL A 6 -14.04 -10.13 -12.96
C VAL A 6 -13.52 -9.97 -11.53
N LEU A 7 -12.78 -10.98 -11.05
CA LEU A 7 -12.16 -10.89 -9.73
C LEU A 7 -11.14 -9.74 -9.66
N LEU A 8 -10.34 -9.56 -10.71
CA LEU A 8 -9.36 -8.48 -10.76
C LEU A 8 -10.02 -7.09 -10.70
N ASP A 9 -11.14 -6.88 -11.40
CA ASP A 9 -11.88 -5.61 -11.34
C ASP A 9 -12.44 -5.33 -9.94
N ALA A 10 -13.00 -6.36 -9.29
CA ALA A 10 -13.49 -6.25 -7.91
C ALA A 10 -12.36 -5.88 -6.93
N LEU A 11 -11.15 -6.43 -7.11
CA LEU A 11 -9.99 -6.08 -6.31
C LEU A 11 -9.51 -4.64 -6.56
N TYR A 12 -9.55 -4.16 -7.81
CA TYR A 12 -9.21 -2.78 -8.13
C TYR A 12 -10.13 -1.77 -7.45
N ARG A 13 -11.44 -2.03 -7.43
CA ARG A 13 -12.45 -1.12 -6.88
C ARG A 13 -12.67 -1.28 -5.37
N GLY A 14 -12.19 -2.38 -4.78
CA GLY A 14 -12.37 -2.67 -3.36
C GLY A 14 -11.86 -1.55 -2.44
N ARG A 15 -12.68 -1.24 -1.42
CA ARG A 15 -12.32 -0.36 -0.29
C ARG A 15 -11.48 -1.12 0.73
N LEU A 16 -10.71 -0.41 1.55
CA LEU A 16 -9.76 -1.01 2.50
C LEU A 16 -10.38 -2.06 3.41
N VAL A 17 -11.53 -1.76 4.03
CA VAL A 17 -12.23 -2.65 4.95
C VAL A 17 -12.56 -3.98 4.26
N GLY A 18 -13.22 -3.94 3.10
CA GLY A 18 -13.57 -5.15 2.34
C GLY A 18 -12.34 -5.91 1.82
N LEU A 19 -11.26 -5.22 1.44
CA LEU A 19 -10.01 -5.87 1.05
C LEU A 19 -9.34 -6.57 2.24
N ARG A 20 -9.40 -6.00 3.45
CA ARG A 20 -8.86 -6.64 4.65
C ARG A 20 -9.64 -7.88 5.05
N THR A 21 -10.98 -7.84 4.97
CA THR A 21 -11.82 -9.02 5.21
C THR A 21 -11.44 -10.15 4.24
N ARG A 22 -11.32 -9.85 2.94
CA ARG A 22 -10.87 -10.83 1.94
C ARG A 22 -9.46 -11.34 2.19
N ALA A 23 -8.55 -10.48 2.64
CA ALA A 23 -7.19 -10.89 2.99
C ALA A 23 -7.19 -11.87 4.16
N GLU A 24 -7.98 -11.61 5.20
CA GLU A 24 -8.14 -12.49 6.35
C GLU A 24 -8.77 -13.83 5.98
N GLU A 25 -9.83 -13.84 5.16
CA GLU A 25 -10.44 -15.07 4.63
C GLU A 25 -9.43 -15.92 3.83
N ALA A 26 -8.49 -15.26 3.14
CA ALA A 26 -7.41 -15.91 2.41
C ALA A 26 -6.17 -16.24 3.28
N GLY A 27 -6.18 -15.95 4.59
CA GLY A 27 -5.04 -16.18 5.49
C GLY A 27 -3.84 -15.24 5.24
N LEU A 28 -4.08 -14.07 4.64
CA LEU A 28 -3.08 -13.07 4.31
C LEU A 28 -3.07 -11.94 5.35
N SER A 29 -1.92 -11.27 5.51
CA SER A 29 -1.83 -10.10 6.39
C SER A 29 -2.81 -8.99 5.98
N LYS A 30 -3.45 -8.37 6.97
CA LYS A 30 -4.30 -7.18 6.84
C LYS A 30 -3.53 -5.86 6.89
N SER A 31 -2.23 -5.89 7.18
CA SER A 31 -1.38 -4.70 7.29
C SER A 31 -1.02 -4.09 5.95
N GLY A 32 -0.73 -2.81 5.98
CA GLY A 32 -0.45 -1.95 4.84
C GLY A 32 -1.62 -1.04 4.48
N SER A 33 -1.33 -0.03 3.67
CA SER A 33 -2.37 0.75 3.00
C SER A 33 -3.21 -0.10 2.04
N VAL A 34 -4.30 0.49 1.54
CA VAL A 34 -5.21 -0.12 0.55
C VAL A 34 -4.47 -0.77 -0.61
N GLU A 35 -3.44 -0.09 -1.13
CA GLU A 35 -2.69 -0.57 -2.28
C GLU A 35 -1.81 -1.78 -1.94
N VAL A 36 -1.28 -1.85 -0.72
CA VAL A 36 -0.47 -2.98 -0.25
C VAL A 36 -1.33 -4.22 -0.07
N VAL A 37 -2.47 -4.10 0.61
CA VAL A 37 -3.42 -5.21 0.78
C VAL A 37 -3.95 -5.67 -0.58
N ARG A 38 -4.26 -4.73 -1.47
CA ARG A 38 -4.71 -5.03 -2.83
C ARG A 38 -3.64 -5.76 -3.65
N ALA A 39 -2.39 -5.28 -3.64
CA ALA A 39 -1.29 -5.94 -4.34
C ALA A 39 -1.10 -7.37 -3.82
N ARG A 40 -1.21 -7.59 -2.51
CA ARG A 40 -1.14 -8.92 -1.88
C ARG A 40 -2.26 -9.85 -2.35
N LEU A 41 -3.50 -9.35 -2.42
CA LEU A 41 -4.64 -10.11 -2.93
C LEU A 41 -4.52 -10.43 -4.43
N ILE A 42 -4.08 -9.47 -5.24
CA ILE A 42 -3.83 -9.69 -6.67
C ILE A 42 -2.72 -10.73 -6.86
N GLN A 43 -1.64 -10.64 -6.07
CA GLN A 43 -0.57 -11.62 -6.09
C GLN A 43 -1.10 -13.03 -5.79
N HIS A 44 -1.89 -13.17 -4.73
CA HIS A 44 -2.40 -14.46 -4.29
C HIS A 44 -3.43 -15.06 -5.25
N HIS A 45 -4.47 -14.31 -5.63
CA HIS A 45 -5.61 -14.85 -6.38
C HIS A 45 -5.44 -14.82 -7.90
N ILE A 46 -4.64 -13.88 -8.43
CA ILE A 46 -4.52 -13.68 -9.88
C ILE A 46 -3.16 -14.14 -10.40
N LEU A 47 -2.11 -13.96 -9.60
CA LEU A 47 -0.71 -14.28 -9.94
C LEU A 47 -0.16 -15.47 -9.14
N GLY A 48 -1.03 -16.32 -8.57
CA GLY A 48 -0.61 -17.41 -7.67
C GLY A 48 0.43 -18.37 -8.28
N ASP A 49 0.38 -18.58 -9.60
CA ASP A 49 1.32 -19.44 -10.34
C ASP A 49 2.63 -18.71 -10.74
N SER A 50 2.72 -17.40 -10.54
CA SER A 50 3.87 -16.60 -10.96
C SER A 50 4.90 -16.49 -9.83
N ASP A 51 6.16 -16.84 -10.12
CA ASP A 51 7.25 -16.60 -9.18
C ASP A 51 7.61 -15.10 -9.12
N LEU A 52 7.06 -14.42 -8.11
CA LEU A 52 7.34 -13.01 -7.84
C LEU A 52 8.48 -12.81 -6.82
N SER A 53 9.28 -13.85 -6.55
CA SER A 53 10.52 -13.71 -5.78
C SER A 53 11.53 -12.81 -6.52
N TRP A 54 12.63 -12.44 -5.88
CA TRP A 54 13.63 -11.61 -6.58
C TRP A 54 14.30 -12.37 -7.72
N GLU A 55 14.62 -13.63 -7.50
CA GLU A 55 15.12 -14.56 -8.51
C GLU A 55 14.12 -14.72 -9.66
N GLY A 56 12.85 -14.93 -9.33
CA GLY A 56 11.75 -14.97 -10.29
C GLY A 56 11.68 -13.72 -11.16
N ILE A 57 11.61 -12.54 -10.54
CA ILE A 57 11.60 -11.24 -11.24
C ILE A 57 12.84 -11.03 -12.12
N GLN A 58 14.03 -11.48 -11.69
CA GLN A 58 15.24 -11.38 -12.50
C GLN A 58 15.18 -12.29 -13.74
N SER A 59 14.56 -13.47 -13.63
CA SER A 59 14.42 -14.43 -14.72
C SER A 59 13.32 -14.09 -15.73
N MET A 60 12.35 -13.25 -15.37
CA MET A 60 11.25 -12.89 -16.26
C MET A 60 11.71 -12.11 -17.49
N SER A 61 11.12 -12.43 -18.63
CA SER A 61 11.30 -11.68 -19.85
C SER A 61 10.70 -10.26 -19.74
N HIS A 62 11.16 -9.35 -20.60
CA HIS A 62 10.66 -7.98 -20.64
C HIS A 62 9.15 -7.90 -20.91
N LYS A 63 8.64 -8.86 -21.70
CA LYS A 63 7.21 -8.98 -22.02
C LYS A 63 6.41 -9.43 -20.80
N GLU A 64 6.85 -10.49 -20.13
CA GLU A 64 6.17 -11.05 -18.95
C GLU A 64 6.05 -10.03 -17.81
N ILE A 65 7.13 -9.31 -17.48
CA ILE A 65 7.05 -8.26 -16.45
C ILE A 65 6.07 -7.17 -16.88
N GLY A 66 6.03 -6.83 -18.18
CA GLY A 66 5.07 -5.89 -18.71
C GLY A 66 3.62 -6.34 -18.52
N GLU A 67 3.34 -7.63 -18.63
CA GLU A 67 2.03 -8.24 -18.38
C GLU A 67 1.68 -8.23 -16.89
N VAL A 68 2.61 -8.66 -16.03
CA VAL A 68 2.45 -8.62 -14.57
C VAL A 68 2.18 -7.20 -14.06
N LEU A 69 2.93 -6.19 -14.54
CA LEU A 69 2.70 -4.79 -14.19
C LEU A 69 1.31 -4.28 -14.62
N LYS A 70 0.75 -4.80 -15.72
CA LYS A 70 -0.62 -4.48 -16.17
C LYS A 70 -1.66 -5.13 -15.27
N VAL A 71 -1.41 -6.35 -14.80
CA VAL A 71 -2.28 -7.07 -13.83
C VAL A 71 -2.28 -6.40 -12.47
N PHE A 72 -1.18 -5.80 -12.04
CA PHE A 72 -1.18 -4.92 -10.86
C PHE A 72 -1.81 -3.55 -11.12
N GLY A 73 -2.15 -3.22 -12.36
CA GLY A 73 -2.75 -1.93 -12.70
C GLY A 73 -1.78 -0.74 -12.60
N ILE A 74 -0.47 -0.98 -12.62
CA ILE A 74 0.57 0.06 -12.51
C ILE A 74 1.27 0.34 -13.86
N LYS A 75 2.27 1.23 -13.89
CA LYS A 75 2.93 1.64 -15.14
C LYS A 75 3.77 0.49 -15.72
N SER A 76 3.39 -0.02 -16.89
CA SER A 76 4.05 -1.15 -17.56
C SER A 76 5.11 -0.75 -18.59
N SER A 77 5.32 0.54 -18.86
CA SER A 77 6.31 1.03 -19.84
C SER A 77 7.69 1.29 -19.22
N GLY A 78 8.72 1.45 -20.04
CA GLY A 78 10.11 1.64 -19.61
C GLY A 78 11.02 0.47 -19.95
N SER A 79 12.31 0.63 -19.64
CA SER A 79 13.35 -0.38 -19.85
C SER A 79 13.11 -1.63 -18.99
N HIS A 80 13.78 -2.74 -19.32
CA HIS A 80 13.61 -3.99 -18.57
C HIS A 80 14.00 -3.84 -17.10
N LYS A 81 15.11 -3.13 -16.83
CA LYS A 81 15.56 -2.79 -15.48
C LYS A 81 14.54 -1.96 -14.71
N GLU A 82 14.03 -0.88 -15.32
CA GLU A 82 13.02 -0.03 -14.67
C GLU A 82 11.75 -0.81 -14.32
N ARG A 83 11.31 -1.71 -15.20
CA ARG A 83 10.14 -2.56 -14.94
C ARG A 83 10.36 -3.53 -13.79
N ARG A 84 11.55 -4.16 -13.69
CA ARG A 84 11.91 -5.03 -12.55
C ARG A 84 11.96 -4.27 -11.24
N GLN A 85 12.64 -3.12 -11.22
CA GLN A 85 12.70 -2.25 -10.04
C GLN A 85 11.29 -1.85 -9.58
N ARG A 86 10.44 -1.44 -10.52
CA ARG A 86 9.06 -1.05 -10.23
C ARG A 86 8.22 -2.18 -9.66
N LEU A 87 8.30 -3.37 -10.27
CA LEU A 87 7.60 -4.56 -9.78
C LEU A 87 8.07 -4.91 -8.37
N TRP A 88 9.39 -4.94 -8.15
CA TRP A 88 9.95 -5.26 -6.85
C TRP A 88 9.55 -4.24 -5.78
N LEU A 89 9.59 -2.94 -6.09
CA LEU A 89 9.11 -1.89 -5.17
C LEU A 89 7.63 -2.06 -4.81
N HIS A 90 6.77 -2.32 -5.81
CA HIS A 90 5.34 -2.49 -5.60
C HIS A 90 4.99 -3.68 -4.70
N LEU A 91 5.74 -4.77 -4.79
CA LEU A 91 5.50 -5.96 -3.99
C LEU A 91 6.01 -5.85 -2.54
N ASN A 92 7.07 -5.06 -2.31
CA ASN A 92 7.82 -5.10 -1.05
C ASN A 92 7.63 -3.85 -0.18
N PHE A 93 7.11 -2.75 -0.72
CA PHE A 93 6.99 -1.50 0.01
C PHE A 93 5.65 -0.80 -0.20
N ASP A 94 5.29 -0.01 0.80
CA ASP A 94 4.25 0.99 0.66
C ASP A 94 4.83 2.28 0.05
N SER A 95 4.24 2.75 -1.04
CA SER A 95 4.61 4.02 -1.69
C SER A 95 4.44 5.25 -0.80
N ARG A 96 3.64 5.19 0.26
CA ARG A 96 3.49 6.27 1.25
C ARG A 96 4.62 6.30 2.27
N ARG A 97 5.28 5.16 2.49
CA ARG A 97 6.26 4.96 3.58
C ARG A 97 7.70 4.88 3.07
N MET A 98 7.91 4.36 1.86
CA MET A 98 9.22 4.35 1.21
C MET A 98 9.39 5.62 0.39
N THR A 99 9.77 6.70 1.08
CA THR A 99 10.01 8.02 0.50
C THR A 99 11.47 8.43 0.61
N VAL A 100 11.88 9.46 -0.12
CA VAL A 100 13.28 9.93 -0.15
C VAL A 100 13.71 10.45 1.23
N GLU A 101 12.80 11.08 1.96
CA GLU A 101 13.03 11.66 3.28
C GLU A 101 13.33 10.56 4.30
N ARG A 102 12.53 9.50 4.29
CA ARG A 102 12.69 8.35 5.19
C ARG A 102 13.94 7.51 4.90
N LEU A 103 14.53 7.60 3.71
CA LEU A 103 15.80 6.92 3.42
C LEU A 103 16.96 7.41 4.31
N VAL A 104 16.87 8.63 4.85
CA VAL A 104 17.90 9.22 5.72
C VAL A 104 17.96 8.53 7.08
N GLU A 105 16.94 7.75 7.45
CA GLU A 105 16.90 6.95 8.69
C GLU A 105 17.33 5.50 8.46
N VAL A 106 17.38 5.04 7.20
CA VAL A 106 17.70 3.64 6.86
C VAL A 106 19.18 3.34 7.11
N ASP A 107 19.46 2.27 7.84
CA ASP A 107 20.82 1.82 8.13
C ASP A 107 21.59 1.43 6.85
N ARG A 108 22.93 1.43 6.94
CA ARG A 108 23.78 1.13 5.78
C ARG A 108 23.53 -0.29 5.25
N ASP A 109 23.32 -1.28 6.10
CA ASP A 109 23.18 -2.67 5.66
C ASP A 109 21.86 -2.88 4.89
N ARG A 110 20.78 -2.25 5.35
CA ARG A 110 19.50 -2.22 4.64
C ARG A 110 19.62 -1.45 3.33
N LEU A 111 20.34 -0.32 3.27
CA LEU A 111 20.65 0.36 2.01
C LEU A 111 21.43 -0.54 1.04
N HIS A 112 22.41 -1.31 1.51
CA HIS A 112 23.13 -2.29 0.69
C HIS A 112 22.20 -3.37 0.13
N LYS A 113 21.23 -3.85 0.91
CA LYS A 113 20.19 -4.80 0.47
C LYS A 113 19.26 -4.16 -0.57
N LEU A 114 18.82 -2.92 -0.34
CA LEU A 114 18.01 -2.15 -1.29
C LEU A 114 18.75 -1.97 -2.62
N CYS A 115 20.02 -1.53 -2.59
CA CYS A 115 20.84 -1.40 -3.79
C CYS A 115 20.96 -2.72 -4.55
N ARG A 116 21.17 -3.85 -3.86
CA ARG A 116 21.20 -5.17 -4.51
C ARG A 116 19.88 -5.50 -5.20
N ARG A 117 18.76 -5.33 -4.50
CA ARG A 117 17.44 -5.68 -5.02
C ARG A 117 16.98 -4.76 -6.16
N LEU A 118 17.43 -3.50 -6.14
CA LEU A 118 17.20 -2.50 -7.18
C LEU A 118 18.26 -2.51 -8.30
N GLU A 119 19.15 -3.49 -8.35
CA GLU A 119 20.19 -3.61 -9.39
C GLU A 119 21.08 -2.34 -9.48
N LEU A 120 21.46 -1.80 -8.33
CA LEU A 120 22.33 -0.63 -8.18
C LEU A 120 23.72 -1.03 -7.67
N GLU A 121 24.70 -0.18 -7.92
CA GLU A 121 26.02 -0.32 -7.32
C GLU A 121 25.97 -0.24 -5.79
N ARG A 122 26.71 -1.12 -5.13
CA ARG A 122 26.75 -1.27 -3.67
C ARG A 122 27.99 -0.64 -3.03
N THR A 123 28.79 0.08 -3.81
CA THR A 123 30.04 0.72 -3.39
C THR A 123 29.79 2.10 -2.80
N GLY A 124 30.69 2.60 -1.95
CA GLY A 124 30.62 3.96 -1.41
C GLY A 124 30.10 4.05 0.02
N ASN A 125 29.99 5.29 0.50
CA ASN A 125 29.50 5.60 1.84
C ASN A 125 27.96 5.56 1.90
N ARG A 126 27.40 5.63 3.11
CA ARG A 126 25.95 5.58 3.33
C ARG A 126 25.18 6.61 2.49
N MET A 127 25.66 7.85 2.44
CA MET A 127 25.00 8.94 1.71
C MET A 127 24.98 8.72 0.19
N VAL A 128 26.03 8.11 -0.37
CA VAL A 128 26.07 7.71 -1.79
C VAL A 128 25.00 6.65 -2.07
N LEU A 129 24.83 5.67 -1.18
CA LEU A 129 23.79 4.64 -1.33
C LEU A 129 22.38 5.24 -1.21
N VAL A 130 22.17 6.15 -0.25
CA VAL A 130 20.92 6.92 -0.13
C VAL A 130 20.63 7.64 -1.43
N GLY A 131 21.59 8.39 -1.98
CA GLY A 131 21.42 9.13 -3.23
C GLY A 131 21.03 8.25 -4.42
N ARG A 132 21.63 7.05 -4.54
CA ARG A 132 21.29 6.09 -5.59
C ARG A 132 19.87 5.53 -5.43
N VAL A 133 19.49 5.11 -4.22
CA VAL A 133 18.13 4.58 -3.96
C VAL A 133 17.10 5.69 -4.15
N ALA A 134 17.37 6.90 -3.66
CA ALA A 134 16.54 8.08 -3.86
C ALA A 134 16.34 8.36 -5.36
N GLY A 135 17.39 8.29 -6.17
CA GLY A 135 17.29 8.45 -7.63
C GLY A 135 16.35 7.42 -8.28
N VAL A 136 16.30 6.17 -7.78
CA VAL A 136 15.33 5.18 -8.24
C VAL A 136 13.92 5.56 -7.79
N LEU A 137 13.72 5.94 -6.53
CA LEU A 137 12.38 6.33 -6.04
C LEU A 137 11.83 7.54 -6.82
N THR A 138 12.68 8.54 -7.11
CA THR A 138 12.31 9.71 -7.91
C THR A 138 12.01 9.34 -9.36
N SER A 139 12.84 8.52 -10.01
CA SER A 139 12.59 8.10 -11.40
C SER A 139 11.34 7.21 -11.54
N GLN A 140 11.00 6.49 -10.47
CA GLN A 140 9.81 5.65 -10.38
C GLN A 140 8.61 6.37 -9.74
N ALA A 141 8.68 7.68 -9.49
CA ALA A 141 7.60 8.43 -8.86
C ALA A 141 6.28 8.21 -9.62
N ASN A 142 5.21 7.87 -8.88
CA ASN A 142 3.89 7.50 -9.43
C ASN A 142 3.87 6.30 -10.41
N GLY A 143 4.99 5.59 -10.57
CA GLY A 143 5.10 4.41 -11.43
C GLY A 143 4.69 3.11 -10.75
N TRP A 144 4.80 3.04 -9.43
CA TRP A 144 4.52 1.88 -8.59
C TRP A 144 3.65 2.27 -7.39
N GLY A 145 3.22 1.27 -6.61
CA GLY A 145 2.40 1.47 -5.42
C GLY A 145 0.94 1.71 -5.77
N ARG A 146 0.65 2.84 -6.41
CA ARG A 146 -0.73 3.26 -6.72
C ARG A 146 -1.24 2.67 -8.04
N ILE A 147 -2.42 2.09 -8.00
CA ILE A 147 -3.14 1.67 -9.20
C ILE A 147 -3.56 2.89 -10.05
N LYS A 148 -3.56 2.71 -11.37
CA LYS A 148 -4.05 3.71 -12.34
C LYS A 148 -5.48 4.11 -12.03
N ARG A 149 -5.72 5.42 -11.94
CA ARG A 149 -7.05 6.02 -11.69
C ARG A 149 -8.15 5.50 -12.61
N SER A 150 -7.84 5.21 -13.89
CA SER A 150 -8.80 4.68 -14.85
C SER A 150 -9.36 3.32 -14.43
N LEU A 151 -8.52 2.44 -13.87
CA LEU A 151 -8.94 1.11 -13.42
C LEU A 151 -9.76 1.20 -12.14
N TRP A 152 -9.35 2.07 -11.21
CA TRP A 152 -10.09 2.24 -9.96
C TRP A 152 -11.47 2.92 -10.17
N ARG A 153 -11.59 3.88 -11.09
CA ARG A 153 -12.85 4.62 -11.33
C ARG A 153 -13.77 3.93 -12.34
N SER A 154 -13.21 3.53 -13.47
CA SER A 154 -13.99 3.02 -14.60
C SER A 154 -13.96 1.50 -14.72
N GLY A 155 -13.04 0.85 -14.02
CA GLY A 155 -12.79 -0.59 -14.12
C GLY A 155 -12.02 -1.01 -15.35
N ILE A 156 -11.92 -2.32 -15.54
CA ILE A 156 -11.36 -2.94 -16.73
C ILE A 156 -12.38 -2.78 -17.88
N PRO A 157 -11.97 -2.21 -19.03
CA PRO A 157 -12.83 -2.10 -20.21
C PRO A 157 -13.36 -3.48 -20.67
N ASP A 158 -14.58 -3.47 -21.20
CA ASP A 158 -15.29 -4.64 -21.78
C ASP A 158 -15.79 -5.69 -20.79
N LEU A 159 -15.76 -5.41 -19.47
CA LEU A 159 -16.55 -6.17 -18.51
C LEU A 159 -17.94 -5.54 -18.40
N PRO A 160 -19.03 -6.32 -18.43
CA PRO A 160 -20.33 -5.78 -18.05
C PRO A 160 -20.17 -5.18 -16.66
N MET A 161 -20.68 -3.97 -16.47
CA MET A 161 -20.81 -3.34 -15.17
C MET A 161 -21.88 -4.14 -14.41
N GLY A 162 -21.53 -5.38 -14.03
CA GLY A 162 -22.36 -6.19 -13.17
C GLY A 162 -22.47 -5.42 -11.86
N GLU A 163 -23.71 -5.25 -11.41
CA GLU A 163 -24.05 -4.77 -10.08
C GLU A 163 -23.23 -5.58 -9.06
N ILE A 164 -22.04 -5.08 -8.73
CA ILE A 164 -21.34 -5.49 -7.52
C ILE A 164 -22.20 -4.85 -6.45
N GLU A 165 -23.09 -5.66 -5.89
CA GLU A 165 -24.08 -5.33 -4.87
C GLU A 165 -23.83 -3.96 -4.24
N ALA A 166 -24.62 -3.00 -4.70
CA ALA A 166 -25.00 -1.84 -3.91
C ALA A 166 -25.80 -2.37 -2.70
N GLY A 167 -25.08 -2.95 -1.75
CA GLY A 167 -25.56 -3.42 -0.46
C GLY A 167 -24.88 -2.64 0.66
N ALA A 168 -24.85 -1.33 0.52
CA ALA A 168 -24.66 -0.34 1.58
C ALA A 168 -25.04 1.00 0.95
N GLU A 169 -26.35 1.25 0.89
CA GLU A 169 -26.91 2.51 0.44
C GLU A 169 -26.24 3.69 1.17
N ASP A 170 -26.05 4.76 0.40
CA ASP A 170 -25.74 6.08 0.88
C ASP A 170 -26.70 6.50 2.00
N VAL A 171 -26.14 6.91 3.14
CA VAL A 171 -26.68 8.05 3.87
C VAL A 171 -25.55 9.06 4.00
N VAL A 172 -25.53 9.99 3.05
CA VAL A 172 -24.98 11.32 3.26
C VAL A 172 -25.94 12.07 4.19
N GLU A 173 -25.78 11.91 5.50
CA GLU A 173 -26.28 12.90 6.44
C GLU A 173 -25.11 13.77 6.87
N GLU A 174 -25.17 15.03 6.46
CA GLU A 174 -24.56 16.11 7.23
C GLU A 174 -25.12 15.99 8.66
N VAL A 175 -24.37 15.39 9.57
CA VAL A 175 -24.76 15.35 10.99
C VAL A 175 -24.48 16.73 11.57
N GLU A 176 -25.45 17.62 11.36
CA GLU A 176 -25.76 18.68 12.31
C GLU A 176 -25.91 18.03 13.69
N ILE A 177 -25.22 18.59 14.69
CA ILE A 177 -25.14 18.05 16.05
C ILE A 177 -26.53 18.13 16.69
N GLY A 178 -27.34 17.10 16.50
CA GLY A 178 -28.61 16.87 17.18
C GLY A 178 -28.45 15.69 18.14
N LEU A 179 -28.42 15.97 19.44
CA LEU A 179 -28.51 14.93 20.47
C LEU A 179 -29.88 14.26 20.38
N GLU A 180 -29.94 13.05 19.82
CA GLU A 180 -31.02 12.10 20.12
C GLU A 180 -30.42 10.80 20.66
N GLU A 181 -30.84 10.47 21.89
CA GLU A 181 -30.41 9.27 22.62
C GLU A 181 -30.95 8.01 21.94
N MET A 182 -30.04 7.21 21.37
CA MET A 182 -30.35 5.84 20.95
C MET A 182 -30.33 4.88 22.16
N PRO A 183 -31.18 3.84 22.17
CA PRO A 183 -31.21 2.86 23.26
C PRO A 183 -29.90 2.08 23.30
N ALA A 184 -29.27 2.05 24.47
CA ALA A 184 -28.03 1.33 24.70
C ALA A 184 -28.26 -0.19 24.66
N GLU A 185 -27.86 -0.84 23.57
CA GLU A 185 -27.43 -2.23 23.64
C GLU A 185 -26.13 -2.28 24.48
N PRO A 186 -25.94 -3.31 25.33
CA PRO A 186 -24.76 -3.41 26.16
C PRO A 186 -23.55 -3.66 25.25
N LYS A 187 -22.80 -2.60 24.96
CA LYS A 187 -21.45 -2.71 24.39
C LYS A 187 -20.65 -3.54 25.39
N GLU A 188 -20.14 -4.68 24.94
CA GLU A 188 -19.10 -5.41 25.66
C GLU A 188 -18.05 -4.41 26.12
N GLU A 189 -17.72 -4.41 27.42
CA GLU A 189 -16.70 -3.50 27.94
C GLU A 189 -15.42 -3.71 27.12
N PRO A 190 -14.80 -2.63 26.60
CA PRO A 190 -13.58 -2.78 25.83
C PRO A 190 -12.54 -3.49 26.71
N ASP A 191 -12.15 -4.69 26.29
CA ASP A 191 -11.07 -5.43 26.94
C ASP A 191 -9.76 -4.69 26.67
N PHE A 192 -9.41 -3.78 27.57
CA PHE A 192 -8.17 -2.99 27.51
C PHE A 192 -6.91 -3.86 27.59
N GLN A 193 -7.02 -5.16 27.85
CA GLN A 193 -5.89 -6.08 27.87
C GLN A 193 -5.60 -6.69 26.49
N GLN A 194 -6.49 -6.54 25.52
CA GLN A 194 -6.30 -7.09 24.18
C GLN A 194 -5.37 -6.20 23.35
N SER A 195 -4.29 -6.78 22.81
CA SER A 195 -3.37 -6.07 21.92
C SER A 195 -4.09 -5.66 20.63
N THR A 196 -4.04 -4.37 20.30
CA THR A 196 -4.58 -3.86 19.02
C THR A 196 -3.80 -4.44 17.85
N SER A 197 -4.49 -4.75 16.75
CA SER A 197 -3.80 -5.30 15.57
C SER A 197 -2.90 -4.25 14.90
N ASP A 198 -1.76 -4.67 14.35
CA ASP A 198 -0.83 -3.80 13.61
C ASP A 198 -1.52 -2.95 12.53
N ALA A 199 -2.56 -3.48 11.89
CA ALA A 199 -3.33 -2.76 10.87
C ALA A 199 -4.09 -1.55 11.44
N VAL A 200 -4.58 -1.64 12.68
CA VAL A 200 -5.26 -0.55 13.37
C VAL A 200 -4.26 0.52 13.82
N LEU A 201 -3.11 0.10 14.33
CA LEU A 201 -2.01 1.02 14.69
C LEU A 201 -1.48 1.76 13.45
N GLU A 202 -1.33 1.05 12.33
CA GLU A 202 -0.95 1.64 11.05
C GLU A 202 -1.96 2.67 10.55
N ASP A 203 -3.27 2.35 10.59
CA ASP A 203 -4.31 3.31 10.19
C ASP A 203 -4.30 4.56 11.07
N ALA A 204 -4.14 4.40 12.38
CA ALA A 204 -4.02 5.52 13.30
C ALA A 204 -2.78 6.37 12.98
N SER A 205 -1.65 5.74 12.69
CA SER A 205 -0.40 6.44 12.31
C SER A 205 -0.55 7.20 10.99
N ASP A 206 -1.23 6.62 10.01
CA ASP A 206 -1.48 7.23 8.70
C ASP A 206 -2.48 8.39 8.84
N ALA A 207 -3.50 8.25 9.69
CA ALA A 207 -4.49 9.30 9.96
C ALA A 207 -3.86 10.54 10.60
N LEU A 208 -2.87 10.38 11.48
CA LEU A 208 -2.15 11.51 12.10
C LEU A 208 -1.33 12.33 11.09
N VAL A 209 -0.94 11.73 9.95
CA VAL A 209 -0.16 12.40 8.89
C VAL A 209 -1.04 12.81 7.70
N PHE A 210 -2.27 12.30 7.63
CA PHE A 210 -3.19 12.58 6.54
C PHE A 210 -3.55 14.06 6.51
N GLU A 211 -3.28 14.74 5.39
CA GLU A 211 -3.54 16.17 5.20
C GLU A 211 -2.89 17.08 6.25
N LEU A 212 -1.76 16.65 6.82
CA LEU A 212 -0.98 17.41 7.81
C LEU A 212 -0.57 18.80 7.29
N ASP A 213 -0.45 18.95 5.96
CA ASP A 213 -0.17 20.20 5.25
C ASP A 213 -1.35 21.18 5.21
N LYS A 214 -2.57 20.73 5.52
CA LYS A 214 -3.77 21.57 5.58
C LYS A 214 -4.11 22.06 6.99
N VAL A 215 -3.41 21.57 8.00
CA VAL A 215 -3.63 21.93 9.41
C VAL A 215 -2.70 23.08 9.81
N GLU A 216 -3.08 23.86 10.83
CA GLU A 216 -2.23 24.94 11.35
C GLU A 216 -0.83 24.45 11.75
N SER A 217 0.18 25.30 11.55
CA SER A 217 1.59 24.96 11.81
C SER A 217 1.88 24.53 13.26
N SER A 218 1.12 25.07 14.22
CA SER A 218 1.16 24.69 15.64
C SER A 218 0.72 23.24 15.85
N VAL A 219 -0.39 22.84 15.23
CA VAL A 219 -0.96 21.49 15.29
C VAL A 219 -0.09 20.49 14.51
N GLN A 220 0.44 20.90 13.36
CA GLN A 220 1.38 20.10 12.58
C GLN A 220 2.61 19.72 13.41
N GLY A 221 3.21 20.67 14.12
CA GLY A 221 4.35 20.40 15.01
C GLY A 221 4.01 19.45 16.15
N ALA A 222 2.82 19.60 16.74
CA ALA A 222 2.34 18.73 17.81
C ALA A 222 2.12 17.28 17.32
N LEU A 223 1.47 17.10 16.17
CA LEU A 223 1.22 15.78 15.58
C LEU A 223 2.52 15.05 15.21
N LEU A 224 3.51 15.75 14.64
CA LEU A 224 4.82 15.17 14.37
C LEU A 224 5.57 14.77 15.64
N THR A 225 5.44 15.56 16.71
CA THR A 225 6.07 15.26 18.01
C THR A 225 5.44 14.02 18.65
N ILE A 226 4.12 13.88 18.57
CA ILE A 226 3.40 12.70 19.04
C ILE A 226 3.88 11.48 18.24
N GLN A 227 3.84 11.57 16.91
CA GLN A 227 4.25 10.47 16.03
C GLN A 227 5.67 9.98 16.32
N ALA A 228 6.62 10.90 16.50
CA ALA A 228 8.01 10.55 16.81
C ALA A 228 8.17 9.81 18.14
N ARG A 229 7.23 9.98 19.08
CA ARG A 229 7.24 9.34 20.40
C ARG A 229 6.36 8.10 20.51
N VAL A 230 5.54 7.79 19.50
CA VAL A 230 4.72 6.57 19.49
C VAL A 230 5.61 5.32 19.56
N GLU A 231 6.72 5.28 18.82
CA GLU A 231 7.66 4.15 18.86
C GLU A 231 8.36 4.01 20.23
N ASP A 232 8.51 5.10 20.99
CA ASP A 232 9.10 5.08 22.34
C ASP A 232 8.10 4.55 23.38
N LEU A 233 6.80 4.86 23.20
CA LEU A 233 5.73 4.36 24.07
C LEU A 233 5.54 2.84 23.94
N GLU A 234 5.79 2.26 22.77
CA GLU A 234 5.73 0.80 22.54
C GLU A 234 6.90 0.03 23.19
N ARG A 235 7.96 0.72 23.65
CA ARG A 235 9.13 0.11 24.30
C ARG A 235 9.11 0.17 25.83
N MET A 236 8.11 0.80 26.43
CA MET A 236 7.94 0.93 27.89
C MET A 236 6.98 -0.13 28.42
#